data_AF-A0A5M8P3L8-F1
#
_entry.id   AF-A0A5M8P3L8-F1
#
_cell.length_a   1.000
_cell.length_b   1.000
_cell.length_c   1.000
_cell.angle_alpha   90.00
_cell.angle_beta   90.00
_cell.angle_gamma   90.00
#
_symmetry.space_group_name_H-M   'P 1'
#
loop_
_entity.id
_entity.type
_entity.pdbx_description
1 polymer ?
#
loop_
_entity_poly.entity_id
_entity_poly.type
_entity_poly.pdbx_seq_one_letter_code
_entity_poly.pdbx_strand_id
1 'polypeptide(L)'
;MIITGENLPALLPEGSDVNITIKVDKSGLMKFEAEFPVLEYTEELEIPIKAIEAPEASELTKKIANAKRCARTVNANEILERLDNLENQLENEKGSADGKMKILDGLRKELLQLDTLEKQQEWPQIEQELKDAYFELEDLVRKVQTNGDTDKLNLEREEARVTDYKQKVDITIKDKNRGASKELTEEMRSLMFDLVNKLTSGEMDVLALNSRNENFNSFKWRDANKA
;
A
#
# COMPACT_ATOMS: atom_id res chain seq x y z
N MET A 1 -10.16 -25.80 -12.45
CA MET A 1 -10.22 -27.05 -13.26
C MET A 1 -8.90 -27.78 -13.07
N ILE A 2 -8.92 -29.11 -12.97
CA ILE A 2 -7.78 -29.93 -12.54
C ILE A 2 -7.75 -31.20 -13.41
N ILE A 3 -6.60 -31.54 -13.99
CA ILE A 3 -6.35 -32.87 -14.57
C ILE A 3 -5.88 -33.77 -13.43
N THR A 4 -6.56 -34.90 -13.25
CA THR A 4 -6.23 -35.89 -12.21
C THR A 4 -5.79 -37.21 -12.83
N GLY A 5 -5.26 -38.13 -12.03
CA GLY A 5 -4.89 -39.47 -12.52
C GLY A 5 -6.07 -40.27 -13.09
N GLU A 6 -7.32 -39.92 -12.76
CA GLU A 6 -8.52 -40.54 -13.32
C GLU A 6 -8.77 -40.14 -14.78
N ASN A 7 -8.18 -39.03 -15.23
CA ASN A 7 -8.24 -38.56 -16.62
C ASN A 7 -7.25 -39.32 -17.53
N LEU A 8 -6.36 -40.14 -16.97
CA LEU A 8 -5.32 -40.82 -17.72
C LEU A 8 -5.71 -42.28 -18.01
N PRO A 9 -5.36 -42.80 -19.19
CA PRO A 9 -5.68 -44.18 -19.57
C PRO A 9 -4.87 -45.22 -18.76
N ALA A 10 -3.79 -44.81 -18.10
CA ALA A 10 -2.94 -45.68 -17.29
C ALA A 10 -2.18 -44.89 -16.21
N LEU A 11 -1.54 -45.63 -15.29
CA LEU A 11 -0.68 -45.06 -14.27
C LEU A 11 0.55 -44.41 -14.89
N LEU A 12 0.78 -43.14 -14.54
CA LEU A 12 1.95 -42.39 -14.95
C LEU A 12 3.10 -42.62 -13.95
N PRO A 13 4.28 -43.09 -14.38
CA PRO A 13 5.45 -43.23 -13.50
C PRO A 13 5.90 -41.90 -12.90
N GLU A 14 6.44 -41.95 -11.68
CA GLU A 14 7.03 -40.78 -11.04
C GLU A 14 8.19 -40.22 -11.87
N GLY A 15 8.21 -38.90 -12.08
CA GLY A 15 9.22 -38.22 -12.89
C GLY A 15 8.97 -38.25 -14.40
N SER A 16 7.80 -38.69 -14.87
CA SER A 16 7.43 -38.62 -16.29
C SER A 16 7.25 -37.18 -16.77
N ASP A 17 7.76 -36.90 -17.97
CA ASP A 17 7.60 -35.60 -18.63
C ASP A 17 6.17 -35.38 -19.14
N VAL A 18 5.73 -34.12 -19.15
CA VAL A 18 4.45 -33.68 -19.69
C VAL A 18 4.68 -32.48 -20.61
N ASN A 19 4.21 -32.58 -21.86
CA ASN A 19 4.25 -31.48 -22.82
C ASN A 19 2.95 -30.69 -22.72
N ILE A 20 3.05 -29.39 -22.43
CA ILE A 20 1.88 -28.51 -22.29
C ILE A 20 1.81 -27.56 -23.48
N THR A 21 0.66 -27.54 -24.16
CA THR A 21 0.36 -26.58 -25.23
C THR A 21 -0.88 -25.76 -24.86
N ILE A 22 -0.78 -24.44 -24.99
CA ILE A 22 -1.89 -23.51 -24.77
C ILE A 22 -2.17 -22.77 -26.07
N LYS A 23 -3.38 -22.93 -26.60
CA LYS A 23 -3.87 -22.21 -27.78
C LYS A 23 -4.95 -21.23 -27.36
N VAL A 24 -4.80 -19.97 -27.75
CA VAL A 24 -5.81 -18.93 -27.52
C VAL A 24 -6.26 -18.42 -28.87
N ASP A 25 -7.57 -18.47 -29.13
CA ASP A 25 -8.15 -17.92 -30.34
C ASP A 25 -8.98 -16.65 -30.08
N LYS A 26 -9.38 -15.97 -31.16
CA LYS A 26 -10.18 -14.74 -31.10
C LYS A 26 -11.64 -14.99 -30.70
N SER A 27 -12.08 -16.25 -30.59
CA SER A 27 -13.46 -16.60 -30.21
C SER A 27 -13.67 -16.54 -28.69
N GLY A 28 -12.61 -16.36 -27.90
CA GLY A 28 -12.68 -16.36 -26.44
C GLY A 28 -12.64 -17.78 -25.85
N LEU A 29 -12.25 -18.77 -26.64
CA LEU A 29 -11.95 -20.13 -26.16
C LEU A 29 -10.42 -20.30 -26.07
N MET A 30 -9.97 -20.73 -24.90
CA MET A 30 -8.62 -21.20 -24.67
C MET A 30 -8.64 -22.73 -24.71
N LYS A 31 -7.82 -23.34 -25.57
CA LYS A 31 -7.58 -24.78 -25.56
C LYS A 31 -6.28 -25.06 -24.83
N PHE A 32 -6.36 -25.93 -23.83
CA PHE A 32 -5.22 -26.45 -23.09
C PHE A 32 -5.04 -27.92 -23.47
N GLU A 33 -3.84 -28.29 -23.89
CA GLU A 33 -3.49 -29.66 -24.27
C GLU A 33 -2.32 -30.11 -23.38
N ALA A 34 -2.49 -31.21 -22.66
CA ALA A 34 -1.42 -31.88 -21.92
C ALA A 34 -1.14 -33.23 -22.56
N GLU A 35 0.00 -33.34 -23.23
CA GLU A 35 0.49 -34.56 -23.83
C GLU A 35 1.42 -35.28 -22.84
N PHE A 36 1.15 -36.57 -22.63
CA PHE A 36 1.87 -37.50 -21.78
C PHE A 36 2.59 -38.52 -22.70
N PRO A 37 3.84 -38.26 -23.11
CA PRO A 37 4.51 -39.07 -24.14
C PRO A 37 4.66 -40.54 -23.75
N VAL A 38 4.89 -40.81 -22.46
CA VAL A 38 5.02 -42.17 -21.91
C VAL A 38 3.73 -42.97 -22.08
N LEU A 39 2.58 -42.30 -22.12
CA LEU A 39 1.26 -42.92 -22.28
C LEU A 39 0.75 -42.85 -23.71
N GLU A 40 1.49 -42.20 -24.62
CA GLU A 40 1.03 -41.83 -25.97
C GLU A 40 -0.38 -41.19 -25.93
N TYR A 41 -0.63 -40.35 -24.91
CA TYR A 41 -1.95 -39.82 -24.59
C TYR A 41 -1.93 -38.29 -24.48
N THR A 42 -2.97 -37.64 -25.00
CA THR A 42 -3.17 -36.19 -24.87
C THR A 42 -4.53 -35.92 -24.27
N GLU A 43 -4.54 -35.18 -23.16
CA GLU A 43 -5.77 -34.64 -22.56
C GLU A 43 -6.02 -33.24 -23.10
N GLU A 44 -7.19 -33.01 -23.68
CA GLU A 44 -7.61 -31.70 -24.17
C GLU A 44 -8.67 -31.08 -23.25
N LEU A 45 -8.52 -29.79 -22.96
CA LEU A 45 -9.42 -29.04 -22.12
C LEU A 45 -9.79 -27.71 -22.79
N GLU A 46 -11.08 -27.50 -23.01
CA GLU A 46 -11.62 -26.24 -23.50
C GLU A 46 -12.02 -25.35 -22.32
N ILE A 47 -11.42 -24.17 -22.25
CA ILE A 47 -11.63 -23.19 -21.18
C ILE A 47 -12.28 -21.95 -21.82
N PRO A 48 -13.54 -21.63 -21.51
CA PRO A 48 -14.14 -20.37 -21.93
C PRO A 48 -13.46 -19.23 -21.18
N ILE A 49 -12.85 -18.30 -21.92
CA ILE A 49 -12.36 -17.05 -21.37
C ILE A 49 -13.59 -16.19 -21.11
N LYS A 50 -13.86 -15.84 -19.85
CA LYS A 50 -14.86 -14.82 -19.56
C LYS A 50 -14.44 -13.52 -20.27
N ALA A 51 -15.25 -13.07 -21.21
CA ALA A 51 -15.08 -11.77 -21.82
C ALA A 51 -15.06 -10.72 -20.71
N ILE A 52 -14.08 -9.81 -20.76
CA ILE A 52 -14.04 -8.70 -19.81
C ILE A 52 -15.25 -7.83 -20.11
N GLU A 53 -16.20 -7.77 -19.18
CA GLU A 53 -17.37 -6.93 -19.32
C GLU A 53 -16.94 -5.46 -19.28
N ALA A 54 -17.38 -4.70 -20.29
CA ALA A 54 -17.15 -3.26 -20.32
C ALA A 54 -17.87 -2.63 -19.13
N PRO A 55 -17.24 -1.68 -18.41
CA PRO A 55 -17.84 -1.05 -17.25
C PRO A 55 -19.14 -0.34 -17.61
N GLU A 56 -19.99 -0.12 -16.62
CA GLU A 56 -21.19 0.70 -16.80
C GLU A 56 -20.81 2.16 -17.04
N ALA A 57 -21.51 2.84 -17.95
CA ALA A 57 -21.22 4.25 -18.26
C ALA A 57 -21.36 5.13 -17.01
N SER A 58 -22.35 4.83 -16.15
CA SER A 58 -22.56 5.55 -14.89
C SER A 58 -21.39 5.39 -13.90
N GLU A 59 -20.71 4.24 -13.91
CA GLU A 59 -19.52 4.03 -13.09
C GLU A 59 -18.33 4.84 -13.60
N LEU A 60 -18.14 4.86 -14.93
CA LEU A 60 -17.10 5.69 -15.55
C LEU A 60 -17.32 7.17 -15.24
N THR A 61 -18.55 7.68 -15.37
CA THR A 61 -18.88 9.06 -15.01
C THR A 61 -18.51 9.38 -13.57
N LYS A 62 -18.89 8.50 -12.61
CA LYS A 62 -18.54 8.68 -11.19
C LYS A 62 -17.03 8.70 -10.96
N LYS A 63 -16.30 7.76 -11.59
CA LYS A 63 -14.84 7.68 -11.44
C LYS A 63 -14.13 8.89 -12.05
N ILE A 64 -14.57 9.36 -13.22
CA ILE A 64 -14.05 10.58 -13.85
C ILE A 64 -14.32 11.79 -12.95
N ALA A 65 -15.54 11.96 -12.44
CA ALA A 65 -15.87 13.06 -11.52
C ALA A 65 -14.99 13.06 -10.26
N ASN A 66 -14.76 11.88 -9.66
CA ASN A 66 -13.85 11.74 -8.52
C ASN A 66 -12.40 12.09 -8.89
N ALA A 67 -11.92 11.62 -10.04
CA ALA A 67 -10.58 11.94 -10.53
C ALA A 67 -10.41 13.46 -10.76
N LYS A 68 -11.42 14.14 -11.31
CA LYS A 68 -11.41 15.61 -11.48
C LYS A 68 -11.33 16.34 -10.15
N ARG A 69 -12.05 15.86 -9.12
CA ARG A 69 -11.96 16.42 -7.77
C ARG A 69 -10.55 16.30 -7.20
N CYS A 70 -9.95 15.11 -7.31
CA CYS A 70 -8.56 14.86 -6.93
C CYS A 70 -7.59 15.79 -7.68
N ALA A 71 -7.70 15.87 -9.02
CA ALA A 71 -6.88 16.76 -9.84
C ALA A 71 -6.92 18.22 -9.38
N ARG A 72 -8.09 18.73 -8.99
CA ARG A 72 -8.23 20.08 -8.42
C ARG A 72 -7.54 20.22 -7.07
N THR A 73 -7.64 19.22 -6.19
CA THR A 73 -6.96 19.23 -4.88
C THR A 73 -5.44 19.30 -5.03
N VAL A 74 -4.88 18.60 -6.01
CA VAL A 74 -3.43 18.61 -6.29
C VAL A 74 -3.01 19.67 -7.32
N ASN A 75 -3.92 20.55 -7.75
CA ASN A 75 -3.70 21.58 -8.78
C ASN A 75 -3.14 21.04 -10.13
N ALA A 76 -3.52 19.83 -10.52
CA ALA A 76 -3.09 19.18 -11.77
C ALA A 76 -3.98 19.60 -12.96
N ASN A 77 -3.82 20.85 -13.44
CA ASN A 77 -4.65 21.42 -14.50
C ASN A 77 -4.58 20.61 -15.82
N GLU A 78 -3.40 20.11 -16.19
CA GLU A 78 -3.24 19.30 -17.42
C GLU A 78 -4.02 17.98 -17.35
N ILE A 79 -4.03 17.31 -16.19
CA ILE A 79 -4.79 16.08 -15.99
C ILE A 79 -6.28 16.39 -15.96
N LEU A 80 -6.68 17.53 -15.36
CA LEU A 80 -8.07 17.98 -15.36
C LEU A 80 -8.61 18.14 -16.78
N GLU A 81 -7.86 18.78 -17.68
CA GLU A 81 -8.22 18.92 -19.10
C GLU A 81 -8.35 17.57 -19.82
N ARG A 82 -7.46 16.61 -19.56
CA ARG A 82 -7.56 15.25 -20.13
C ARG A 82 -8.78 14.50 -19.61
N LEU A 83 -9.11 14.66 -18.33
CA LEU A 83 -10.32 14.10 -17.73
C LEU A 83 -11.59 14.76 -18.28
N ASP A 84 -11.56 16.06 -18.59
CA ASP A 84 -12.64 16.74 -19.31
C ASP A 84 -12.84 16.13 -20.71
N ASN A 85 -11.75 15.86 -21.43
CA ASN A 85 -11.82 15.18 -22.72
C ASN A 85 -12.37 13.75 -22.61
N LEU A 86 -11.98 12.98 -21.59
CA LEU A 86 -12.52 11.63 -21.35
C LEU A 86 -14.02 11.65 -21.02
N GLU A 87 -14.49 12.66 -20.28
CA GLU A 87 -15.92 12.83 -20.02
C GLU A 87 -16.70 13.10 -21.31
N ASN A 88 -16.21 14.02 -22.15
CA ASN A 88 -16.80 14.30 -23.46
C ASN A 88 -16.80 13.07 -24.38
N GLN A 89 -15.74 12.27 -24.38
CA GLN A 89 -15.68 11.01 -25.13
C GLN A 89 -16.72 10.01 -24.62
N LEU A 90 -16.89 9.90 -23.30
CA LEU A 90 -17.89 9.02 -22.70
C LEU A 90 -19.30 9.40 -23.12
N GLU A 91 -19.64 10.68 -23.22
CA GLU A 91 -20.96 11.10 -23.69
C GLU A 91 -21.26 10.60 -25.12
N ASN A 92 -20.24 10.58 -25.97
CA ASN A 92 -20.32 10.17 -27.37
C ASN A 92 -20.24 8.64 -27.56
N GLU A 93 -19.49 7.93 -26.72
CA GLU A 93 -19.15 6.51 -26.89
C GLU A 93 -19.83 5.58 -25.87
N LYS A 94 -20.67 6.08 -24.96
CA LYS A 94 -21.35 5.29 -23.90
C LYS A 94 -22.12 4.05 -24.37
N GLY A 95 -22.56 4.02 -25.62
CA GLY A 95 -23.26 2.87 -26.22
C GLY A 95 -22.33 1.74 -26.71
N SER A 96 -21.02 1.99 -26.80
CA SER A 96 -20.03 1.05 -27.32
C SER A 96 -19.25 0.40 -26.17
N ALA A 97 -19.23 -0.93 -26.13
CA ALA A 97 -18.38 -1.66 -25.18
C ALA A 97 -16.89 -1.34 -25.37
N ASP A 98 -16.43 -1.28 -26.62
CA ASP A 98 -15.03 -0.94 -26.96
C ASP A 98 -14.68 0.50 -26.56
N GLY A 99 -15.60 1.45 -26.81
CA GLY A 99 -15.41 2.85 -26.42
C GLY A 99 -15.29 3.00 -24.90
N LYS A 100 -16.19 2.36 -24.14
CA LYS A 100 -16.11 2.32 -22.66
C LYS A 100 -14.81 1.72 -22.16
N MET A 101 -14.26 0.73 -22.86
CA MET A 101 -12.99 0.10 -22.49
C MET A 101 -11.79 1.03 -22.74
N LYS A 102 -11.77 1.72 -23.88
CA LYS A 102 -10.77 2.76 -24.18
C LYS A 102 -10.80 3.89 -23.15
N ILE A 103 -11.98 4.35 -22.76
CA ILE A 103 -12.15 5.38 -21.73
C ILE A 103 -11.65 4.88 -20.38
N LEU A 104 -11.94 3.63 -20.01
CA LEU A 104 -11.42 3.03 -18.77
C LEU A 104 -9.89 3.02 -18.75
N ASP A 105 -9.25 2.64 -19.85
CA ASP A 105 -7.79 2.60 -19.95
C ASP A 105 -7.17 3.99 -19.94
N GLY A 106 -7.81 4.98 -20.60
CA GLY A 106 -7.43 6.39 -20.48
C GLY A 106 -7.51 6.89 -19.04
N LEU A 107 -8.64 6.64 -18.38
CA LEU A 107 -8.86 7.01 -16.98
C LEU A 107 -7.84 6.38 -16.04
N ARG A 108 -7.47 5.10 -16.24
CA ARG A 108 -6.42 4.43 -15.44
C ARG A 108 -5.07 5.13 -15.54
N LYS A 109 -4.71 5.62 -16.73
CA LYS A 109 -3.46 6.37 -16.93
C LYS A 109 -3.47 7.69 -16.17
N GLU A 110 -4.56 8.44 -16.25
CA GLU A 110 -4.70 9.71 -15.52
C GLU A 110 -4.71 9.48 -13.99
N LEU A 111 -5.40 8.44 -13.51
CA LEU A 111 -5.39 8.07 -12.09
C LEU A 111 -4.00 7.72 -11.57
N LEU A 112 -3.17 7.03 -12.36
CA LEU A 112 -1.79 6.71 -11.98
C LEU A 112 -0.92 7.97 -11.86
N GLN A 113 -1.13 8.94 -12.75
CA GLN A 113 -0.43 10.23 -12.69
C GLN A 113 -0.89 11.03 -11.46
N LEU A 114 -2.19 11.05 -11.16
CA LEU A 114 -2.73 11.70 -9.96
C LEU A 114 -2.16 11.10 -8.68
N ASP A 115 -2.16 9.78 -8.53
CA ASP A 115 -1.57 9.09 -7.38
C ASP A 115 -0.08 9.45 -7.20
N THR A 116 0.64 9.61 -8.30
CA THR A 116 2.05 10.06 -8.26
C THR A 116 2.17 11.51 -7.76
N LEU A 117 1.32 12.42 -8.23
CA LEU A 117 1.32 13.82 -7.79
C LEU A 117 0.90 13.96 -6.32
N GLU A 118 -0.14 13.23 -5.90
CA GLU A 118 -0.56 13.17 -4.49
C GLU A 118 0.60 12.72 -3.60
N LYS A 119 1.27 11.62 -3.97
CA LYS A 119 2.46 11.12 -3.27
C LYS A 119 3.58 12.16 -3.18
N GLN A 120 3.81 12.91 -4.25
CA GLN A 120 4.83 13.96 -4.28
C GLN A 120 4.45 15.15 -3.40
N GLN A 121 3.17 15.52 -3.36
CA GLN A 121 2.68 16.63 -2.53
C GLN A 121 2.72 16.30 -1.04
N GLU A 122 2.46 15.04 -0.67
CA GLU A 122 2.51 14.58 0.73
C GLU A 122 3.94 14.38 1.24
N TRP A 123 4.89 14.10 0.35
CA TRP A 123 6.28 13.77 0.73
C TRP A 123 6.97 14.86 1.59
N PRO A 124 6.92 16.17 1.26
CA PRO A 124 7.57 17.20 2.07
C PRO A 124 7.16 17.19 3.54
N GLN A 125 5.87 16.97 3.82
CA GLN A 125 5.39 16.91 5.20
C GLN A 125 5.90 15.66 5.91
N ILE A 126 5.84 14.50 5.25
CA ILE A 126 6.33 13.23 5.81
C ILE A 126 7.85 13.30 6.08
N GLU A 127 8.61 13.87 5.15
CA GLU A 127 10.05 14.07 5.28
C GLU A 127 10.38 14.99 6.45
N GLN A 128 9.61 16.07 6.62
CA GLN A 128 9.79 17.00 7.73
C GLN A 128 9.49 16.32 9.07
N GLU A 129 8.35 15.63 9.20
CA GLU A 129 7.98 14.92 10.43
C GLU A 129 9.00 13.86 10.84
N LEU A 130 9.59 13.16 9.87
CA LEU A 130 10.66 12.20 10.10
C LEU A 130 11.95 12.86 10.62
N LYS A 131 12.36 13.97 9.98
CA LYS A 131 13.54 14.74 10.39
C LYS A 131 13.35 15.32 11.78
N ASP A 132 12.18 15.89 12.07
CA ASP A 132 11.87 16.49 13.37
C ASP A 132 11.93 15.43 14.47
N ALA A 133 11.32 14.26 14.28
CA ALA A 133 11.37 13.18 15.25
C ALA A 133 12.81 12.68 15.52
N TYR A 134 13.66 12.63 14.49
CA TYR A 134 15.08 12.30 14.66
C TYR A 134 15.82 13.38 15.47
N PHE A 135 15.66 14.65 15.10
CA PHE A 135 16.36 15.76 15.78
C PHE A 135 15.91 15.92 17.22
N GLU A 136 14.63 15.73 17.52
CA GLU A 136 14.09 15.73 18.88
C GLU A 136 14.72 14.60 19.72
N LEU A 137 14.83 13.39 19.16
CA LEU A 137 15.46 12.25 19.84
C LEU A 137 16.95 12.50 20.09
N GLU A 138 17.69 12.98 19.09
CA GLU A 138 19.11 13.32 19.21
C GLU A 138 19.33 14.42 20.27
N ASP A 139 18.49 15.45 20.27
CA ASP A 139 18.56 16.55 21.24
C ASP A 139 18.22 16.07 22.66
N LEU A 140 17.23 15.19 22.83
CA LEU A 140 16.90 14.60 24.12
C LEU A 140 18.09 13.85 24.71
N VAL A 141 18.73 12.95 23.95
CA VAL A 141 19.88 12.17 24.42
C VAL A 141 21.05 13.10 24.79
N ARG A 142 21.32 14.11 23.96
CA ARG A 142 22.37 15.12 24.23
C ARG A 142 22.09 15.92 25.51
N LYS A 143 20.84 16.32 25.75
CA LYS A 143 20.44 17.06 26.95
C LYS A 143 20.61 16.23 28.22
N VAL A 144 20.24 14.96 28.19
CA VAL A 144 20.47 14.03 29.31
C VAL A 144 21.96 13.96 29.66
N GLN A 145 22.81 13.80 28.65
CA GLN A 145 24.26 13.77 28.84
C GLN A 145 24.80 15.07 29.43
N THR A 146 24.32 16.22 28.94
CA THR A 146 24.76 17.54 29.40
C THR A 146 24.32 17.85 30.83
N ASN A 147 23.11 17.41 31.20
CA ASN A 147 22.54 17.65 32.52
C ASN A 147 23.06 16.69 33.60
N GLY A 148 23.75 15.61 33.20
CA GLY A 148 24.30 14.62 34.13
C GLY A 148 23.28 13.62 34.65
N ASP A 149 22.08 13.55 34.07
CA ASP A 149 21.00 12.61 34.44
C ASP A 149 21.26 11.18 33.91
N THR A 150 22.52 10.73 34.01
CA THR A 150 23.01 9.54 33.30
C THR A 150 22.72 8.24 34.05
N ASP A 151 22.48 8.30 35.36
CA ASP A 151 22.32 7.10 36.20
C ASP A 151 21.07 6.26 35.87
N LYS A 152 20.08 6.87 35.20
CA LYS A 152 18.81 6.23 34.85
C LYS A 152 18.81 5.59 33.46
N LEU A 153 19.81 5.88 32.63
CA LEU A 153 19.86 5.46 31.22
C LEU A 153 21.23 4.88 30.85
N ASN A 154 21.23 3.88 29.97
CA ASN A 154 22.48 3.44 29.36
C ASN A 154 22.80 4.37 28.18
N LEU A 155 23.52 5.47 28.42
CA LEU A 155 23.78 6.49 27.40
C LEU A 155 24.54 5.95 26.18
N GLU A 156 25.53 5.09 26.38
CA GLU A 156 26.29 4.49 25.27
C GLU A 156 25.34 3.73 24.32
N ARG A 157 24.39 2.97 24.88
CA ARG A 157 23.36 2.28 24.10
C ARG A 157 22.44 3.26 23.37
N GLU A 158 21.99 4.32 24.02
CA GLU A 158 21.06 5.27 23.39
C GLU A 158 21.76 6.10 22.29
N GLU A 159 23.03 6.49 22.47
CA GLU A 159 23.85 7.13 21.44
C GLU A 159 24.06 6.23 20.21
N ALA A 160 24.32 4.93 20.44
CA ALA A 160 24.41 3.95 19.36
C ALA A 160 23.08 3.85 18.57
N ARG A 161 21.94 3.82 19.28
CA ARG A 161 20.61 3.80 18.65
C ARG A 161 20.32 5.06 17.84
N VAL A 162 20.68 6.24 18.35
CA VAL A 162 20.55 7.50 17.59
C VAL A 162 21.36 7.44 16.29
N THR A 163 22.58 6.90 16.36
CA THR A 163 23.43 6.71 15.17
C THR A 163 22.79 5.76 14.15
N ASP A 164 22.23 4.64 14.61
CA ASP A 164 21.50 3.69 13.75
C ASP A 164 20.26 4.33 13.10
N TYR A 165 19.49 5.11 13.88
CA TYR A 165 18.32 5.83 13.35
C TYR A 165 18.73 6.84 12.28
N LYS A 166 19.85 7.54 12.44
CA LYS A 166 20.36 8.46 11.43
C LYS A 166 20.55 7.78 10.07
N GLN A 167 21.21 6.61 10.06
CA GLN A 167 21.43 5.85 8.84
C GLN A 167 20.11 5.40 8.19
N LYS A 168 19.16 4.93 9.01
CA LYS A 168 17.83 4.52 8.53
C LYS A 168 17.05 5.71 7.96
N VAL A 169 17.10 6.87 8.61
CA VAL A 169 16.47 8.11 8.14
C VAL A 169 17.05 8.52 6.79
N ASP A 170 18.37 8.56 6.64
CA ASP A 170 19.04 8.93 5.39
C ASP A 170 18.65 8.01 4.23
N ILE A 171 18.64 6.69 4.46
CA ILE A 171 18.22 5.70 3.44
C ILE A 171 16.74 5.91 3.09
N THR A 172 15.88 6.07 4.09
CA THR A 172 14.43 6.21 3.89
C THR A 172 14.08 7.47 3.11
N ILE A 173 14.76 8.59 3.40
CA ILE A 173 14.60 9.86 2.67
C ILE A 173 15.07 9.71 1.23
N LYS A 174 16.22 9.07 1.01
CA LYS A 174 16.76 8.83 -0.34
C LYS A 174 15.78 8.03 -1.20
N ASP A 175 15.17 7.01 -0.62
CA ASP A 175 14.24 6.12 -1.32
C ASP A 175 12.82 6.69 -1.41
N LYS A 176 12.54 7.82 -0.74
CA LYS A 176 11.21 8.43 -0.60
C LYS A 176 10.13 7.45 -0.14
N ASN A 177 10.51 6.51 0.74
CA ASN A 177 9.62 5.46 1.18
C ASN A 177 8.68 5.99 2.28
N ARG A 178 7.50 6.47 1.87
CA ARG A 178 6.48 7.05 2.76
C ARG A 178 6.05 6.13 3.90
N GLY A 179 5.92 4.82 3.64
CA GLY A 179 5.50 3.84 4.64
C GLY A 179 6.56 3.71 5.73
N ALA A 180 7.80 3.42 5.30
CA ALA A 180 8.94 3.32 6.20
C ALA A 180 9.20 4.64 6.95
N SER A 181 9.01 5.81 6.32
CA SER A 181 9.12 7.10 7.01
C SER A 181 8.16 7.22 8.18
N LYS A 182 6.87 6.87 7.98
CA LYS A 182 5.87 6.97 9.05
C LYS A 182 6.16 5.98 10.19
N GLU A 183 6.50 4.74 9.85
CA GLU A 183 6.87 3.72 10.83
C GLU A 183 8.10 4.16 11.65
N LEU A 184 9.15 4.66 10.99
CA LEU A 184 10.36 5.11 11.66
C LEU A 184 10.12 6.34 12.56
N THR A 185 9.26 7.27 12.13
CA THR A 185 8.81 8.40 12.95
C THR A 185 8.09 7.93 14.21
N GLU A 186 7.17 6.96 14.10
CA GLU A 186 6.45 6.39 15.24
C GLU A 186 7.40 5.65 16.20
N GLU A 187 8.34 4.87 15.67
CA GLU A 187 9.36 4.19 16.48
C GLU A 187 10.21 5.18 17.28
N MET A 188 10.71 6.25 16.65
CA MET A 188 11.51 7.27 17.33
C MET A 188 10.71 8.01 18.40
N ARG A 189 9.44 8.35 18.11
CA ARG A 189 8.54 8.98 19.10
C ARG A 189 8.23 8.07 20.28
N SER A 190 7.99 6.78 20.03
CA SER A 190 7.81 5.79 21.09
C SER A 190 9.06 5.69 21.97
N LEU A 191 10.24 5.67 21.35
CA LEU A 191 11.49 5.66 22.11
C LEU A 191 11.64 6.94 22.95
N MET A 192 11.39 8.12 22.39
CA MET A 192 11.45 9.37 23.15
C MET A 192 10.53 9.32 24.38
N PHE A 193 9.30 8.83 24.21
CA PHE A 193 8.37 8.65 25.33
C PHE A 193 8.96 7.73 26.41
N ASP A 194 9.50 6.57 26.03
CA ASP A 194 10.09 5.62 26.96
C ASP A 194 11.29 6.21 27.72
N LEU A 195 12.14 6.98 27.04
CA LEU A 195 13.28 7.65 27.65
C LEU A 195 12.83 8.69 28.66
N VAL A 196 11.90 9.57 28.29
CA VAL A 196 11.35 10.60 29.18
C VAL A 196 10.68 9.94 30.39
N ASN A 197 9.87 8.91 30.18
CA ASN A 197 9.17 8.21 31.25
C ASN A 197 10.15 7.56 32.26
N LYS A 198 11.27 7.00 31.79
CA LYS A 198 12.35 6.51 32.68
C LYS A 198 12.99 7.65 33.47
N LEU A 199 13.27 8.78 32.82
CA LEU A 199 13.88 9.95 33.48
C LEU A 199 12.96 10.53 34.56
N THR A 200 11.66 10.57 34.31
CA THR A 200 10.64 11.04 35.25
C THR A 200 10.12 9.95 36.19
N SER A 201 10.74 8.76 36.20
CA SER A 201 10.39 7.66 37.11
C SER A 201 8.91 7.22 37.01
N GLY A 202 8.34 7.25 35.81
CA GLY A 202 6.96 6.80 35.53
C GLY A 202 5.90 7.89 35.53
N GLU A 203 6.26 9.17 35.75
CA GLU A 203 5.27 10.26 35.80
C GLU A 203 4.50 10.44 34.49
N MET A 204 5.11 10.13 33.33
CA MET A 204 4.42 10.24 32.05
C MET A 204 3.29 9.22 31.91
N ASP A 205 3.48 7.99 32.40
CA ASP A 205 2.42 6.99 32.45
C ASP A 205 1.29 7.41 33.40
N VAL A 206 1.64 7.96 34.56
CA VAL A 206 0.65 8.48 35.52
C VAL A 206 -0.18 9.59 34.90
N LEU A 207 0.46 10.56 34.23
CA LEU A 207 -0.22 11.64 33.52
C LEU A 207 -1.12 11.11 32.39
N ALA A 208 -0.64 10.16 31.60
CA ALA A 208 -1.42 9.55 30.52
C ALA A 208 -2.65 8.80 31.05
N LEU A 209 -2.50 8.04 32.14
CA LEU A 209 -3.60 7.34 32.81
C LEU A 209 -4.62 8.32 33.40
N ASN A 210 -4.16 9.37 34.08
CA ASN A 210 -5.04 10.39 34.64
C ASN A 210 -5.82 11.12 33.54
N SER A 211 -5.15 11.50 32.45
CA SER A 211 -5.82 12.12 31.30
C SER A 211 -6.88 11.21 30.67
N ARG A 212 -6.59 9.90 30.55
CA ARG A 212 -7.57 8.92 30.08
C ARG A 212 -8.72 8.74 31.05
N ASN A 213 -8.46 8.73 32.36
CA ASN A 213 -9.48 8.63 33.40
C ASN A 213 -10.41 9.87 33.41
N GLU A 214 -9.85 11.07 33.33
CA GLU A 214 -10.61 12.33 33.22
C GLU A 214 -11.50 12.35 31.98
N ASN A 215 -10.99 11.80 30.86
CA ASN A 215 -11.70 11.72 29.60
C ASN A 215 -12.44 10.38 29.40
N PHE A 216 -12.61 9.57 30.46
CA PHE A 216 -13.13 8.20 30.34
C PHE A 216 -14.46 8.16 29.58
N ASN A 217 -15.38 9.06 29.90
CA ASN A 217 -16.71 9.11 29.27
C ASN A 217 -16.72 9.64 27.82
N SER A 218 -15.60 10.18 27.34
CA SER A 218 -15.46 10.66 25.94
C SER A 218 -15.12 9.52 24.97
N PHE A 219 -14.62 8.39 25.48
CA PHE A 219 -14.25 7.25 24.66
C PHE A 219 -15.46 6.34 24.36
N LYS A 220 -15.51 5.80 23.15
CA LYS A 220 -16.49 4.76 22.77
C LYS A 220 -16.01 3.39 23.25
N TRP A 221 -16.33 3.06 24.50
CA TRP A 221 -16.06 1.74 25.04
C TRP A 221 -16.96 0.67 24.43
N ARG A 222 -16.42 -0.54 24.23
CA ARG A 222 -17.22 -1.73 23.90
C ARG A 222 -18.07 -2.18 25.10
N ASP A 223 -17.51 -2.05 26.30
CA ASP A 223 -18.17 -2.26 27.59
C ASP A 223 -17.44 -1.41 28.64
N ALA A 224 -18.03 -0.29 29.05
CA ALA A 224 -17.39 0.65 29.98
C ALA A 224 -17.21 0.06 31.40
N ASN A 225 -17.96 -0.98 31.77
CA ASN A 225 -17.83 -1.60 33.09
C ASN A 225 -16.66 -2.60 33.17
N LYS A 226 -15.98 -2.87 32.04
CA LYS A 226 -14.82 -3.77 31.94
C LYS A 226 -13.56 -3.06 31.41
N ALA A 227 -13.66 -1.74 31.19
CA ALA A 227 -12.60 -0.90 30.68
C ALA A 227 -11.70 -0.38 31.81
#